data_AF-A0A7V2LA56-F1
#
_entry.id   AF-A0A7V2LA56-F1
#
_cell.length_a   1.000
_cell.length_b   1.000
_cell.length_c   1.000
_cell.angle_alpha   90.00
_cell.angle_beta   90.00
_cell.angle_gamma   90.00
#
_symmetry.space_group_name_H-M   'P 1'
#
loop_
_entity.id
_entity.type
_entity.pdbx_description
1 polymer ?
#
loop_
_entity_poly.entity_id
_entity_poly.type
_entity_poly.pdbx_seq_one_letter_code
_entity_poly.pdbx_strand_id
1 'polypeptide(L)'
;MESPLFIEIALAVTVVVAVVLIGVLIWIGNEQQRKALDELRTDVRQWALGDLEIKRMKAAREIRILDPMGWLDNMVRKVMGVSPRISDVAGVLERPEAIVTITNNARYLVFSPVHPDQMGKIIQDLDRIQRIRDTSPLIPMRKLGRRRSKVGVYELSALNAGMFFDIEADKVWRMIAKRPLESNRLWIYDIPGPWEAKKYEMGNKSSNPSS
;
A
#
# COMPACT_ATOMS: atom_id res chain seq x y z
N MET A 1 32.75 -80.42 -20.13
CA MET A 1 31.89 -80.08 -18.99
C MET A 1 32.37 -78.73 -18.49
N GLU A 2 31.84 -77.65 -19.05
CA GLU A 2 32.03 -76.33 -18.44
C GLU A 2 31.22 -76.32 -17.14
N SER A 3 31.85 -75.89 -16.05
CA SER A 3 31.30 -75.98 -14.71
C SER A 3 30.12 -74.99 -14.53
N PRO A 4 29.03 -75.39 -13.86
CA PRO A 4 27.85 -74.53 -13.62
C PRO A 4 28.20 -73.20 -12.92
N LEU A 5 29.30 -73.19 -12.18
CA LEU A 5 29.88 -72.05 -11.49
C LEU A 5 30.28 -70.91 -12.46
N PHE A 6 30.73 -71.24 -13.68
CA PHE A 6 31.15 -70.23 -14.67
C PHE A 6 29.95 -69.43 -15.21
N ILE A 7 28.81 -70.12 -15.41
CA ILE A 7 27.55 -69.51 -15.86
C ILE A 7 26.97 -68.62 -14.77
N GLU A 8 27.00 -69.06 -13.51
CA GLU A 8 26.54 -68.26 -12.36
C GLU A 8 27.38 -66.99 -12.18
N ILE A 9 28.71 -67.08 -12.29
CA ILE A 9 29.60 -65.91 -12.22
C ILE A 9 29.31 -64.94 -13.38
N ALA A 10 29.17 -65.45 -14.62
CA ALA A 10 28.88 -64.60 -15.78
C ALA A 10 27.55 -63.86 -15.63
N LEU A 11 26.53 -64.53 -15.09
CA LEU A 11 25.21 -63.95 -14.84
C LEU A 11 25.26 -62.91 -13.73
N ALA A 12 25.95 -63.20 -12.61
CA ALA A 12 26.14 -62.26 -11.51
C ALA A 12 26.86 -60.97 -11.97
N VAL A 13 27.93 -61.10 -12.76
CA VAL A 13 28.66 -59.96 -13.31
C VAL A 13 27.77 -59.12 -14.21
N THR A 14 26.96 -59.75 -15.06
CA THR A 14 26.05 -59.05 -15.98
C THR A 14 24.99 -58.26 -15.22
N VAL A 15 24.41 -58.84 -14.17
CA VAL A 15 23.43 -58.15 -13.31
C VAL A 15 24.05 -56.94 -12.61
N VAL A 16 25.25 -57.09 -12.05
CA VAL A 16 25.95 -55.97 -11.39
C VAL A 16 26.22 -54.84 -12.39
N VAL A 17 26.70 -55.16 -13.59
CA VAL A 17 26.93 -54.16 -14.65
C VAL A 17 25.63 -53.45 -15.02
N ALA A 18 24.52 -54.18 -15.19
CA ALA A 18 23.23 -53.59 -15.51
C ALA A 18 22.74 -52.64 -14.41
N VAL A 19 22.85 -53.02 -13.14
CA VAL A 19 22.45 -52.18 -11.99
C VAL A 19 23.29 -50.90 -11.92
N VAL A 20 24.61 -51.01 -12.14
CA VAL A 20 25.49 -49.84 -12.16
C VAL A 20 25.12 -48.89 -13.31
N LEU A 21 24.87 -49.42 -14.51
CA LEU A 21 24.46 -48.61 -15.66
C LEU A 21 23.14 -47.89 -15.40
N ILE A 22 22.15 -48.57 -14.82
CA ILE A 22 20.87 -47.95 -14.44
C ILE A 22 21.08 -46.85 -13.41
N GLY A 23 21.93 -47.09 -12.39
CA GLY A 23 22.25 -46.09 -11.36
C GLY A 23 22.88 -44.82 -11.94
N VAL A 24 23.84 -44.98 -12.87
CA VAL A 24 24.47 -43.85 -13.57
C VAL A 24 23.45 -43.10 -14.43
N LEU A 25 22.56 -43.82 -15.13
CA LEU A 25 21.53 -43.20 -15.98
C LEU A 25 20.56 -42.34 -15.16
N ILE A 26 20.08 -42.86 -14.03
CA ILE A 26 19.19 -42.14 -13.11
C ILE A 26 19.88 -40.90 -12.53
N TRP A 27 21.15 -41.03 -12.16
CA TRP A 27 21.93 -39.91 -11.61
C TRP A 27 22.08 -38.76 -12.62
N ILE A 28 22.44 -39.06 -13.87
CA ILE A 28 22.54 -38.05 -14.94
C ILE A 28 21.19 -37.41 -15.23
N GLY A 29 20.12 -38.22 -15.28
CA GLY A 29 18.76 -37.74 -15.52
C GLY A 29 18.28 -36.76 -14.45
N ASN A 30 18.51 -37.07 -13.17
CA ASN A 30 18.12 -36.22 -12.06
C ASN A 30 18.84 -34.86 -12.08
N GLU A 31 20.13 -34.84 -12.41
CA GLU A 31 20.90 -33.58 -12.47
C GLU A 31 20.45 -32.70 -13.65
N GLN A 32 20.15 -33.30 -14.80
CA GLN A 32 19.61 -32.54 -15.94
C GLN A 32 18.21 -32.00 -15.67
N GLN A 33 17.33 -32.81 -15.06
CA GLN A 33 15.99 -32.38 -14.67
C GLN A 33 16.03 -31.24 -13.65
N ARG A 34 16.94 -31.32 -12.68
CA ARG A 34 17.11 -30.27 -11.68
C ARG A 34 17.52 -28.95 -12.32
N LYS A 35 18.49 -28.97 -13.23
CA LYS A 35 18.92 -27.76 -13.97
C LYS A 35 17.79 -27.17 -14.81
N ALA A 36 17.08 -28.02 -15.56
CA ALA A 36 15.93 -27.57 -16.36
C ALA A 36 14.82 -26.97 -15.49
N LEU A 37 14.56 -27.53 -14.30
CA LEU A 37 13.56 -27.01 -13.36
C LEU A 37 13.99 -25.64 -12.80
N ASP A 38 15.28 -25.49 -12.45
CA ASP A 38 15.81 -24.24 -11.92
C ASP A 38 15.77 -23.11 -12.97
N GLU A 39 16.12 -23.41 -14.23
CA GLU A 39 16.00 -22.47 -15.37
C GLU A 39 14.54 -22.07 -15.64
N LEU A 40 13.62 -23.06 -15.67
CA LEU A 40 12.20 -22.78 -15.83
C LEU A 40 11.65 -21.90 -14.70
N ARG A 41 12.11 -22.12 -13.46
CA ARG A 41 11.68 -21.32 -12.31
C ARG A 41 12.10 -19.86 -12.46
N THR A 42 13.31 -19.61 -12.96
CA THR A 42 13.77 -18.24 -13.23
C THR A 42 12.98 -17.59 -14.36
N ASP A 43 12.73 -18.31 -15.44
CA ASP A 43 11.99 -17.79 -16.60
C ASP A 43 10.54 -17.46 -16.27
N VAL A 44 9.86 -18.35 -15.53
CA VAL A 44 8.49 -18.11 -15.06
C VAL A 44 8.41 -16.88 -14.16
N ARG A 45 9.42 -16.67 -13.30
CA ARG A 45 9.46 -15.49 -12.43
C ARG A 45 9.65 -14.20 -13.24
N GLN A 46 10.56 -14.19 -14.20
CA GLN A 46 10.77 -13.03 -15.07
C GLN A 46 9.54 -12.74 -15.93
N TRP A 47 8.94 -13.78 -16.51
CA TRP A 47 7.69 -13.67 -17.25
C TRP A 47 6.57 -13.11 -16.38
N ALA A 48 6.40 -13.59 -15.14
CA ALA A 48 5.38 -13.09 -14.23
C ALA A 48 5.57 -11.60 -13.88
N LEU A 49 6.83 -11.16 -13.70
CA LEU A 49 7.12 -9.74 -13.50
C LEU A 49 6.80 -8.90 -14.74
N GLY A 50 7.17 -9.38 -15.93
CA GLY A 50 6.86 -8.72 -17.19
C GLY A 50 5.35 -8.65 -17.48
N ASP A 51 4.61 -9.73 -17.20
CA ASP A 51 3.16 -9.76 -17.34
C ASP A 51 2.47 -8.75 -16.40
N LEU A 52 2.94 -8.62 -15.16
CA LEU A 52 2.45 -7.59 -14.24
C LEU A 52 2.73 -6.18 -14.76
N GLU A 53 3.92 -5.93 -15.31
CA GLU A 53 4.27 -4.64 -15.89
C GLU A 53 3.37 -4.29 -17.09
N ILE A 54 3.16 -5.23 -18.01
CA ILE A 54 2.27 -5.05 -19.17
C ILE A 54 0.85 -4.75 -18.70
N LYS A 55 0.34 -5.50 -17.71
CA LYS A 55 -0.98 -5.28 -17.12
C LYS A 55 -1.09 -3.89 -16.49
N ARG A 56 -0.05 -3.41 -15.79
CA ARG A 56 -0.02 -2.06 -15.22
C ARG A 56 0.02 -0.98 -16.30
N MET A 57 0.82 -1.14 -17.35
CA MET A 57 0.86 -0.19 -18.47
C MET A 57 -0.48 -0.12 -19.21
N LYS A 58 -1.16 -1.27 -19.37
CA LYS A 58 -2.51 -1.32 -19.95
C LYS A 58 -3.52 -0.63 -19.04
N ALA A 59 -3.51 -0.94 -17.74
CA ALA A 59 -4.36 -0.28 -16.75
C ALA A 59 -4.13 1.25 -16.70
N ALA A 60 -2.88 1.71 -16.82
CA ALA A 60 -2.56 3.12 -16.89
C ALA A 60 -3.24 3.84 -18.06
N ARG A 61 -3.42 3.16 -19.20
CA ARG A 61 -4.15 3.70 -20.37
C ARG A 61 -5.67 3.56 -20.27
N GLU A 62 -6.16 2.48 -19.69
CA GLU A 62 -7.59 2.14 -19.70
C GLU A 62 -8.38 2.69 -18.50
N ILE A 63 -7.76 2.80 -17.32
CA ILE A 63 -8.44 3.29 -16.12
C ILE A 63 -8.87 4.74 -16.36
N ARG A 64 -10.18 4.98 -16.32
CA ARG A 64 -10.77 6.31 -16.38
C ARG A 64 -11.49 6.58 -15.06
N ILE A 65 -11.11 7.67 -14.40
CA ILE A 65 -11.78 8.14 -13.20
C ILE A 65 -12.85 9.16 -13.64
N LEU A 66 -14.12 8.77 -13.52
CA LEU A 66 -15.25 9.63 -13.88
C LEU A 66 -15.65 10.56 -12.71
N ASP A 67 -15.64 10.02 -11.49
CA ASP A 67 -15.98 10.74 -10.26
C ASP A 67 -14.82 10.64 -9.25
N PRO A 68 -13.97 11.68 -9.13
CA PRO A 68 -12.85 11.68 -8.20
C PRO A 68 -13.31 11.73 -6.73
N MET A 69 -14.47 12.34 -6.44
CA MET A 69 -14.99 12.42 -5.07
C MET A 69 -15.56 11.08 -4.64
N GLY A 70 -16.30 10.41 -5.53
CA GLY A 70 -16.74 9.03 -5.32
C GLY A 70 -15.58 8.04 -5.16
N TRP A 71 -14.47 8.25 -5.87
CA TRP A 71 -13.26 7.46 -5.65
C TRP A 71 -12.69 7.67 -4.24
N LEU A 72 -12.55 8.92 -3.77
CA LEU A 72 -12.07 9.21 -2.41
C LEU A 72 -12.99 8.60 -1.34
N ASP A 73 -14.30 8.71 -1.48
CA ASP A 73 -15.29 8.13 -0.54
C ASP A 73 -15.16 6.60 -0.48
N ASN A 74 -14.99 5.95 -1.63
CA ASN A 74 -14.73 4.52 -1.70
C ASN A 74 -13.42 4.12 -0.99
N MET A 75 -12.34 4.90 -1.14
CA MET A 75 -11.07 4.64 -0.47
C MET A 75 -11.17 4.80 1.05
N VAL A 76 -11.85 5.86 1.51
CA VAL A 76 -12.12 6.08 2.94
C VAL A 76 -12.91 4.92 3.52
N ARG A 77 -13.98 4.49 2.84
CA ARG A 77 -14.80 3.35 3.29
C ARG A 77 -13.99 2.05 3.40
N LYS A 78 -13.08 1.79 2.46
CA LYS A 78 -12.22 0.59 2.49
C LYS A 78 -11.32 0.54 3.73
N VAL A 79 -10.72 1.66 4.10
CA VAL A 79 -9.70 1.67 5.16
C VAL A 79 -10.28 1.97 6.54
N MET A 80 -11.28 2.85 6.64
CA MET A 80 -11.89 3.22 7.91
C MET A 80 -13.05 2.29 8.32
N GLY A 81 -13.56 1.44 7.42
CA GLY A 81 -14.69 0.53 7.66
C GLY A 81 -16.05 1.23 7.85
N VAL A 82 -16.05 2.55 8.00
CA VAL A 82 -17.22 3.43 8.14
C VAL A 82 -17.14 4.46 7.00
N SER A 83 -18.29 4.89 6.47
CA SER A 83 -18.36 5.85 5.36
C SER A 83 -18.81 7.24 5.87
N PRO A 84 -17.88 8.07 6.38
CA PRO A 84 -18.14 9.49 6.47
C PRO A 84 -18.17 10.02 5.03
N ARG A 85 -19.38 10.22 4.49
CA ARG A 85 -19.56 10.68 3.12
C ARG A 85 -18.90 12.04 2.95
N ILE A 86 -18.00 12.13 1.98
CA ILE A 86 -17.35 13.40 1.65
C ILE A 86 -18.39 14.30 0.98
N SER A 87 -18.60 15.49 1.55
CA SER A 87 -19.56 16.46 1.05
C SER A 87 -18.92 17.40 0.05
N ASP A 88 -17.74 17.93 0.37
CA ASP A 88 -17.06 18.94 -0.44
C ASP A 88 -15.55 19.01 -0.16
N VAL A 89 -14.81 19.64 -1.07
CA VAL A 89 -13.38 19.97 -0.93
C VAL A 89 -13.25 21.35 -0.31
N ALA A 90 -12.79 21.42 0.94
CA ALA A 90 -12.56 22.69 1.65
C ALA A 90 -11.37 23.48 1.12
N GLY A 91 -10.38 22.77 0.53
CA GLY A 91 -9.23 23.41 -0.09
C GLY A 91 -8.12 22.44 -0.43
N VAL A 92 -7.23 22.89 -1.31
CA VAL A 92 -5.98 22.21 -1.64
C VAL A 92 -4.83 23.04 -1.10
N LEU A 93 -3.92 22.40 -0.38
CA LEU A 93 -2.79 23.02 0.29
C LEU A 93 -1.50 22.60 -0.39
N GLU A 94 -0.63 23.56 -0.65
CA GLU A 94 0.69 23.29 -1.22
C GLU A 94 1.71 22.88 -0.16
N ARG A 95 1.61 23.46 1.04
CA ARG A 95 2.52 23.20 2.15
C ARG A 95 1.74 23.10 3.48
N PRO A 96 1.68 21.90 4.10
CA PRO A 96 2.04 20.61 3.52
C PRO A 96 1.13 20.28 2.32
N GLU A 97 1.64 19.49 1.38
CA GLU A 97 0.85 19.05 0.23
C GLU A 97 -0.34 18.22 0.72
N ALA A 98 -1.56 18.73 0.56
CA ALA A 98 -2.76 18.04 1.04
C ALA A 98 -4.04 18.49 0.33
N ILE A 99 -5.03 17.61 0.30
CA ILE A 99 -6.42 17.91 -0.04
C ILE A 99 -7.22 17.84 1.25
N VAL A 100 -7.89 18.93 1.60
CA VAL A 100 -8.76 19.03 2.78
C VAL A 100 -10.20 18.91 2.32
N THR A 101 -10.92 17.96 2.90
CA THR A 101 -12.34 17.72 2.58
C THR A 101 -13.20 17.83 3.83
N ILE A 102 -14.48 18.16 3.63
CA ILE A 102 -15.49 18.22 4.68
C ILE A 102 -16.45 17.05 4.48
N THR A 103 -16.71 16.33 5.56
CA THR A 103 -17.68 15.24 5.62
C THR A 103 -19.05 15.75 6.03
N ASN A 104 -20.10 14.97 5.75
CA ASN A 104 -21.48 15.28 6.15
C ASN A 104 -21.66 15.50 7.66
N ASN A 105 -20.80 14.89 8.49
CA ASN A 105 -20.81 15.03 9.94
C ASN A 105 -19.95 16.22 10.44
N ALA A 106 -19.59 17.15 9.56
CA ALA A 106 -18.73 18.30 9.84
C ALA A 106 -17.35 17.94 10.43
N ARG A 107 -16.85 16.72 10.14
CA ARG A 107 -15.45 16.32 10.36
C ARG A 107 -14.64 16.64 9.12
N TYR A 108 -13.34 16.80 9.30
CA TYR A 108 -12.41 17.05 8.20
C TYR A 108 -11.59 15.79 7.92
N LEU A 109 -11.59 15.36 6.66
CA LEU A 109 -10.64 14.35 6.18
C LEU A 109 -9.58 15.06 5.35
N VAL A 110 -8.34 14.85 5.75
CA VAL A 110 -7.18 15.40 5.04
C VAL A 110 -6.45 14.25 4.37
N PHE A 111 -6.27 14.37 3.06
CA PHE A 111 -5.49 13.45 2.25
C PHE A 111 -4.13 14.08 1.96
N SER A 112 -3.03 13.38 2.23
CA SER A 112 -1.69 13.90 1.97
C SER A 112 -0.69 12.79 1.66
N PRO A 113 0.26 12.98 0.71
CA PRO A 113 1.40 12.08 0.54
C PRO A 113 2.41 12.15 1.70
N VAL A 114 2.34 13.19 2.54
CA VAL A 114 3.30 13.43 3.62
C VAL A 114 3.09 12.43 4.76
N HIS A 115 4.18 11.80 5.20
CA HIS A 115 4.17 10.87 6.32
C HIS A 115 3.73 11.58 7.62
N PRO A 116 2.96 10.92 8.51
CA PRO A 116 2.49 11.50 9.77
C PRO A 116 3.58 12.14 10.63
N ASP A 117 4.80 11.56 10.61
CA ASP A 117 5.95 12.07 11.37
C ASP A 117 6.47 13.42 10.87
N GLN A 118 6.40 13.65 9.57
CA GLN A 118 6.82 14.89 8.94
C GLN A 118 5.70 15.92 8.99
N MET A 119 4.45 15.46 8.85
CA MET A 119 3.26 16.28 8.82
C MET A 119 3.14 17.17 10.07
N GLY A 120 3.34 16.59 11.26
CA GLY A 120 3.28 17.33 12.52
C GLY A 120 4.31 18.46 12.60
N LYS A 121 5.55 18.22 12.14
CA LYS A 121 6.63 19.21 12.15
C LYS A 121 6.34 20.37 11.20
N ILE A 122 5.94 20.06 9.96
CA ILE A 122 5.61 21.07 8.95
C ILE A 122 4.49 21.99 9.44
N ILE A 123 3.46 21.42 10.08
CA ILE A 123 2.34 22.18 10.61
C ILE A 123 2.78 23.08 11.78
N GLN A 124 3.64 22.60 12.69
CA GLN A 124 4.15 23.41 13.79
C GLN A 124 4.98 24.59 13.29
N ASP A 125 5.82 24.37 12.28
CA ASP A 125 6.61 25.44 11.65
C ASP A 125 5.71 26.49 10.98
N LEU A 126 4.67 26.05 10.26
CA LEU A 126 3.69 26.95 9.63
C LEU A 126 2.89 27.74 10.66
N ASP A 127 2.50 27.14 11.79
CA ASP A 127 1.80 27.82 12.88
C ASP A 127 2.64 28.93 13.50
N ARG A 128 3.95 28.71 13.59
CA ARG A 128 4.91 29.70 14.11
C ARG A 128 5.13 30.86 13.14
N ILE A 129 5.17 30.57 11.84
CA ILE A 129 5.50 31.54 10.79
C ILE A 129 4.26 32.36 10.39
N GLN A 130 3.11 31.71 10.26
CA GLN A 130 1.88 32.33 9.77
C GLN A 130 0.92 32.54 10.94
N ARG A 131 0.67 33.81 11.30
CA ARG A 131 -0.50 34.19 12.12
C ARG A 131 -1.78 33.98 11.29
N ILE A 132 -2.12 32.73 11.04
CA ILE A 132 -3.23 32.31 10.16
C ILE A 132 -4.55 32.85 10.74
N ARG A 133 -5.28 33.65 9.95
CA ARG A 133 -6.64 34.14 10.23
C ARG A 133 -7.64 32.98 10.31
N ASP A 134 -8.67 33.14 11.13
CA ASP A 134 -9.68 32.13 11.52
C ASP A 134 -10.58 31.55 10.40
N THR A 135 -10.24 31.78 9.13
CA THR A 135 -11.03 31.31 7.97
C THR A 135 -10.22 30.42 7.01
N SER A 136 -8.99 30.05 7.38
CA SER A 136 -8.11 29.27 6.50
C SER A 136 -8.43 27.76 6.51
N PRO A 137 -8.36 27.07 5.36
CA PRO A 137 -8.41 25.59 5.28
C PRO A 137 -7.30 24.88 6.07
N LEU A 138 -6.35 25.62 6.65
CA LEU A 138 -5.30 25.14 7.55
C LEU A 138 -5.75 24.96 9.01
N ILE A 139 -6.94 25.43 9.41
CA ILE A 139 -7.43 25.30 10.80
C ILE A 139 -7.55 23.83 11.25
N PRO A 140 -8.15 22.92 10.44
CA PRO A 140 -8.15 21.50 10.79
C PRO A 140 -6.72 20.97 11.00
N MET A 141 -5.77 21.38 10.15
CA MET A 141 -4.39 20.94 10.23
C MET A 141 -3.67 21.38 11.50
N ARG A 142 -3.91 22.58 12.04
CA ARG A 142 -3.31 23.01 13.32
C ARG A 142 -3.56 22.02 14.46
N LYS A 143 -4.72 21.35 14.48
CA LYS A 143 -5.05 20.32 15.48
C LYS A 143 -4.17 19.09 15.34
N LEU A 144 -3.73 18.75 14.12
CA LEU A 144 -2.81 17.65 13.85
C LEU A 144 -1.41 17.92 14.43
N GLY A 145 -0.93 19.17 14.35
CA GLY A 145 0.38 19.57 14.91
C GLY A 145 0.40 19.66 16.45
N ARG A 146 -0.74 20.01 17.08
CA ARG A 146 -0.84 20.18 18.55
C ARG A 146 -1.37 18.96 19.32
N ARG A 147 -2.19 18.10 18.70
CA ARG A 147 -2.85 16.96 19.37
C ARG A 147 -2.81 15.69 18.51
N ARG A 148 -1.60 15.27 18.16
CA ARG A 148 -1.32 14.11 17.30
C ARG A 148 -1.93 12.79 17.80
N SER A 149 -2.09 12.62 19.12
CA SER A 149 -2.67 11.42 19.72
C SER A 149 -4.18 11.24 19.55
N LYS A 150 -4.90 12.27 19.08
CA LYS A 150 -6.37 12.25 18.94
C LYS A 150 -6.87 12.27 17.49
N VAL A 151 -5.96 12.13 16.52
CA VAL A 151 -6.28 12.12 15.09
C VAL A 151 -6.14 10.68 14.60
N GLY A 152 -7.20 10.16 13.98
CA GLY A 152 -7.13 8.88 13.28
C GLY A 152 -6.22 9.03 12.06
N VAL A 153 -5.24 8.16 11.94
CA VAL A 153 -4.29 8.15 10.81
C VAL A 153 -4.42 6.83 10.10
N TYR A 154 -4.68 6.88 8.81
CA TYR A 154 -4.88 5.71 7.98
C TYR A 154 -4.01 5.78 6.74
N GLU A 155 -3.33 4.69 6.43
CA GLU A 155 -2.53 4.57 5.22
C GLU A 155 -3.40 4.07 4.06
N LEU A 156 -3.19 4.62 2.87
CA LEU A 156 -3.67 4.09 1.60
C LEU A 156 -2.46 3.72 0.72
N SER A 157 -2.43 2.48 0.27
CA SER A 157 -1.40 1.94 -0.61
C SER A 157 -1.98 0.82 -1.49
N ALA A 158 -1.20 0.34 -2.46
CA ALA A 158 -1.62 -0.79 -3.29
C ALA A 158 -1.98 -2.07 -2.49
N LEU A 159 -1.49 -2.19 -1.25
CA LEU A 159 -1.76 -3.34 -0.38
C LEU A 159 -3.16 -3.33 0.22
N ASN A 160 -3.74 -2.16 0.50
CA ASN A 160 -5.03 -2.04 1.18
C ASN A 160 -6.12 -1.35 0.33
N ALA A 161 -5.73 -0.58 -0.68
CA ALA A 161 -6.63 0.18 -1.52
C ALA A 161 -6.87 -0.47 -2.90
N GLY A 162 -6.01 -1.41 -3.31
CA GLY A 162 -6.12 -2.20 -4.54
C GLY A 162 -4.87 -2.16 -5.42
N MET A 163 -4.70 -3.15 -6.30
CA MET A 163 -3.44 -3.34 -7.06
C MET A 163 -3.03 -2.18 -7.99
N PHE A 164 -3.98 -1.35 -8.40
CA PHE A 164 -3.77 -0.18 -9.27
C PHE A 164 -3.94 1.16 -8.52
N PHE A 165 -3.94 1.12 -7.19
CA PHE A 165 -4.15 2.31 -6.35
C PHE A 165 -3.25 3.47 -6.74
N ASP A 166 -1.96 3.23 -7.01
CA ASP A 166 -1.00 4.25 -7.41
C ASP A 166 -1.41 4.99 -8.69
N ILE A 167 -1.88 4.24 -9.70
CA ILE A 167 -2.34 4.79 -10.98
C ILE A 167 -3.64 5.59 -10.79
N GLU A 168 -4.57 5.06 -10.00
CA GLU A 168 -5.84 5.71 -9.72
C GLU A 168 -5.67 6.97 -8.86
N ALA A 169 -4.83 6.87 -7.82
CA ALA A 169 -4.54 7.95 -6.89
C ALA A 169 -3.86 9.12 -7.60
N ASP A 170 -2.85 8.88 -8.45
CA ASP A 170 -2.23 9.95 -9.23
C ASP A 170 -3.23 10.66 -10.15
N LYS A 171 -4.13 9.90 -10.81
CA LYS A 171 -5.19 10.49 -11.65
C LYS A 171 -6.14 11.36 -10.84
N VAL A 172 -6.65 10.85 -9.71
CA VAL A 172 -7.54 11.61 -8.81
C VAL A 172 -6.83 12.85 -8.27
N TRP A 173 -5.57 12.71 -7.87
CA TRP A 173 -4.76 13.80 -7.35
C TRP A 173 -4.58 14.91 -8.39
N ARG A 174 -4.23 14.56 -9.64
CA ARG A 174 -4.15 15.52 -10.75
C ARG A 174 -5.49 16.19 -11.05
N MET A 175 -6.60 15.47 -10.92
CA MET A 175 -7.93 16.04 -11.16
C MET A 175 -8.29 17.11 -10.13
N ILE A 176 -7.97 16.88 -8.85
CA ILE A 176 -8.32 17.78 -7.73
C ILE A 176 -7.22 18.82 -7.47
N ALA A 177 -6.00 18.38 -7.22
CA ALA A 177 -4.86 19.21 -6.83
C ALA A 177 -4.08 19.81 -8.02
N LYS A 178 -4.42 19.45 -9.26
CA LYS A 178 -3.80 19.96 -10.51
C LYS A 178 -2.30 19.73 -10.62
N ARG A 179 -1.77 18.71 -9.93
CA ARG A 179 -0.35 18.34 -9.92
C ARG A 179 -0.18 16.82 -9.81
N PRO A 180 0.97 16.26 -10.24
CA PRO A 180 1.26 14.84 -10.04
C PRO A 180 1.35 14.46 -8.57
N LEU A 181 0.98 13.23 -8.24
CA LEU A 181 1.26 12.63 -6.95
C LEU A 181 2.64 11.95 -7.01
N GLU A 182 3.61 12.45 -6.26
CA GLU A 182 4.99 11.91 -6.28
C GLU A 182 5.18 10.66 -5.39
N SER A 183 4.11 10.20 -4.74
CA SER A 183 4.14 9.10 -3.78
C SER A 183 3.16 8.00 -4.17
N ASN A 184 3.58 6.74 -4.00
CA ASN A 184 2.70 5.57 -4.14
C ASN A 184 1.86 5.30 -2.89
N ARG A 185 1.85 6.24 -1.95
CA ARG A 185 1.12 6.16 -0.67
C ARG A 185 0.43 7.48 -0.39
N LEU A 186 -0.76 7.38 0.19
CA LEU A 186 -1.55 8.51 0.64
C LEU A 186 -1.95 8.29 2.09
N TRP A 187 -1.93 9.32 2.89
CA TRP A 187 -2.35 9.29 4.29
C TRP A 187 -3.66 10.02 4.45
N ILE A 188 -4.60 9.40 5.15
CA ILE A 188 -5.84 10.02 5.59
C ILE A 188 -5.68 10.43 7.05
N TYR A 189 -5.92 11.70 7.34
CA TYR A 189 -6.02 12.22 8.70
C TYR A 189 -7.47 12.58 8.99
N ASP A 190 -8.07 11.89 9.95
CA ASP A 190 -9.43 12.12 10.42
C ASP A 190 -9.42 13.11 11.60
N ILE A 191 -9.86 14.33 11.32
CA ILE A 191 -9.80 15.45 12.25
C ILE A 191 -11.22 15.77 12.73
N PRO A 192 -11.50 15.64 14.04
CA PRO A 192 -12.84 15.89 14.57
C PRO A 192 -13.26 17.34 14.39
N GLY A 193 -14.55 17.52 14.09
CA GLY A 193 -15.18 18.81 13.90
C GLY A 193 -15.13 19.71 15.14
N PRO A 194 -15.40 21.02 15.00
CA PRO A 194 -15.33 21.98 16.10
C PRO A 194 -16.29 21.65 17.27
N TRP A 195 -17.45 21.06 17.00
CA TRP A 195 -18.45 20.73 18.03
C TRP A 195 -18.13 19.41 18.78
N GLU A 196 -17.55 18.41 18.11
CA GLU A 196 -17.08 17.17 18.76
C GLU A 196 -15.87 17.43 19.67
N ALA A 197 -14.95 18.29 19.21
CA ALA A 197 -13.76 18.65 19.98
C ALA A 197 -14.10 19.18 21.40
N LYS A 198 -15.22 19.91 21.53
CA LYS A 198 -15.68 20.48 22.81
C LYS A 198 -16.19 19.43 23.80
N LYS A 199 -16.86 18.36 23.31
CA LYS A 199 -17.28 17.21 24.15
C LYS A 199 -16.07 16.46 24.72
N TYR A 200 -15.04 16.26 23.92
CA TYR A 200 -13.80 15.62 24.37
C TYR A 200 -12.99 16.49 25.34
N GLU A 201 -13.10 17.82 25.25
CA GLU A 201 -12.47 18.74 26.21
C GLU A 201 -13.17 18.76 27.57
N MET A 202 -14.48 18.56 27.59
CA MET A 202 -15.24 18.42 28.85
C MET A 202 -14.99 17.07 29.52
N GLY A 203 -14.88 15.97 28.76
CA GLY A 203 -14.58 14.65 29.32
C GLY A 203 -13.21 14.59 30.03
N ASN A 204 -12.18 15.19 29.44
CA ASN A 204 -10.81 15.14 29.96
C ASN A 204 -10.53 16.12 31.13
N LYS A 205 -11.43 17.10 31.35
CA LYS A 205 -11.37 17.97 32.55
C LYS A 205 -11.99 17.32 33.78
N SER A 206 -12.86 16.31 33.60
CA SER A 206 -13.46 15.60 34.74
C SER A 206 -12.52 14.57 35.40
N SER A 207 -11.43 14.19 34.72
CA SER A 207 -10.48 13.18 35.18
C SER A 207 -9.18 13.75 35.76
N ASN A 208 -9.07 15.07 35.95
CA ASN A 208 -7.93 15.68 36.62
C ASN A 208 -8.44 16.53 37.79
N PRO A 209 -8.65 15.93 38.98
CA PRO A 209 -8.77 16.72 40.18
C PRO A 209 -7.40 17.36 40.43
N SER A 210 -7.37 18.68 40.34
CA SER A 210 -6.28 19.54 40.78
C SER A 210 -5.70 19.06 42.11
N SER A 211 -4.38 18.87 42.14
CA SER A 211 -3.55 18.96 43.34
C SER A 211 -2.48 20.01 43.08
#